data_AF-F4RPT4-F1
#
_entry.id   AF-F4RPT4-F1
#
_cell.length_a   1.000
_cell.length_b   1.000
_cell.length_c   1.000
_cell.angle_alpha   90.00
_cell.angle_beta   90.00
_cell.angle_gamma   90.00
#
_symmetry.space_group_name_H-M   'P 1'
#
loop_
_entity.id
_entity.type
_entity.pdbx_description
1 polymer ?
#
loop_
_entity_poly.entity_id
_entity_poly.type
_entity_poly.pdbx_seq_one_letter_code
_entity_poly.pdbx_strand_id
1 'polypeptide(L)'
;MHHALIPELRALAFHDRVPTSPAVQVNTPQRTGRFRIYVQGALEQGFYHNIEDGISQHLETYRFLNTLELEAISDTINTLEDEIHDIGVTLSESQDAIAYVPMLLRSRDPEVVPHHQLYKRQLKISRKKYKRFMRTLDRYHKEIANLRAIHSQER
;
A
#
# COMPACT_ATOMS: atom_id res chain seq x y z
N MET A 1 -9.79 33.68 -8.33
CA MET A 1 -8.85 34.54 -7.57
C MET A 1 -7.82 33.62 -6.93
N HIS A 2 -6.63 33.53 -7.52
CA HIS A 2 -5.54 32.70 -7.01
C HIS A 2 -4.84 33.47 -5.88
N HIS A 3 -4.93 32.95 -4.65
CA HIS A 3 -4.04 33.41 -3.58
C HIS A 3 -2.62 32.97 -3.94
N ALA A 4 -1.85 33.92 -4.46
CA ALA A 4 -0.42 33.78 -4.61
C ALA A 4 0.20 33.64 -3.21
N LEU A 5 0.93 32.56 -2.99
CA LEU A 5 1.76 32.35 -1.79
C LEU A 5 2.68 33.56 -1.61
N ILE A 6 2.79 34.04 -0.36
CA ILE A 6 3.69 35.13 0.02
C ILE A 6 5.15 34.79 -0.33
N PRO A 7 5.96 35.77 -0.76
CA PRO A 7 7.30 35.53 -1.31
C PRO A 7 8.22 34.72 -0.39
N GLU A 8 8.10 34.90 0.93
CA GLU A 8 8.89 34.16 1.92
C GLU A 8 8.54 32.66 1.96
N LEU A 9 7.27 32.30 1.73
CA LEU A 9 6.85 30.88 1.60
C LEU A 9 7.31 30.27 0.27
N ARG A 10 7.45 31.09 -0.78
CA ARG A 10 8.07 30.65 -2.03
C ARG A 10 9.55 30.34 -1.83
N ALA A 11 10.28 31.18 -1.10
CA ALA A 11 11.70 30.95 -0.81
C ALA A 11 11.93 29.65 -0.02
N LEU A 12 11.03 29.31 0.92
CA LEU A 12 11.10 28.05 1.67
C LEU A 12 10.75 26.81 0.84
N ALA A 13 9.94 26.94 -0.22
CA ALA A 13 9.59 25.84 -1.12
C ALA A 13 10.65 25.56 -2.19
N PHE A 14 11.61 26.47 -2.40
CA PHE A 14 12.58 26.40 -3.51
C PHE A 14 14.04 26.23 -3.07
N HIS A 15 14.33 26.01 -1.79
CA HIS A 15 15.71 25.80 -1.31
C HIS A 15 15.98 24.35 -0.90
N ASP A 16 16.71 23.68 -1.80
CA ASP A 16 17.81 22.72 -1.56
C ASP A 16 17.70 21.27 -2.07
N ARG A 17 16.81 20.95 -3.02
CA ARG A 17 16.83 19.61 -3.67
C ARG A 17 16.69 19.54 -5.19
N VAL A 18 16.58 20.64 -5.92
CA VAL A 18 16.57 20.56 -7.39
C VAL A 18 18.00 20.73 -7.92
N PRO A 19 18.62 19.71 -8.52
CA PRO A 19 19.95 19.84 -9.08
C PRO A 19 19.93 20.85 -10.23
N THR A 20 20.75 21.88 -10.14
CA THR A 20 20.91 22.96 -11.14
C THR A 20 21.64 22.54 -12.42
N SER A 21 21.92 21.24 -12.60
CA SER A 21 22.64 20.73 -13.77
C SER A 21 21.76 19.82 -14.64
N PRO A 22 21.57 20.14 -15.93
CA PRO A 22 20.86 19.29 -16.89
C PRO A 22 21.43 17.86 -16.99
N ALA A 23 22.70 17.65 -16.59
CA ALA A 23 23.37 16.35 -16.58
C ALA A 23 22.94 15.42 -15.43
N VAL A 24 22.18 15.93 -14.45
CA VAL A 24 21.72 15.15 -13.30
C VAL A 24 20.33 14.52 -13.56
N GLN A 25 19.63 14.92 -14.62
CA GLN A 25 18.39 14.27 -15.10
C GLN A 25 18.62 12.96 -15.88
N VAL A 26 19.82 12.37 -15.79
CA VAL A 26 20.21 11.27 -16.66
C VAL A 26 19.83 9.93 -16.02
N ASN A 27 18.85 9.26 -16.64
CA ASN A 27 18.61 7.82 -16.51
C ASN A 27 19.84 7.06 -17.03
N THR A 28 20.93 7.06 -16.26
CA THR A 28 22.07 6.22 -16.58
C THR A 28 21.64 4.76 -16.42
N PRO A 29 22.05 3.85 -17.32
CA PRO A 29 21.72 2.44 -17.20
C PRO A 29 22.08 1.86 -15.82
N GLN A 30 23.14 2.38 -15.19
CA GLN A 30 23.55 2.03 -13.84
C GLN A 30 22.53 2.47 -12.79
N ARG A 31 22.05 3.72 -12.82
CA ARG A 31 21.04 4.23 -11.89
C ARG A 31 19.74 3.44 -12.00
N THR A 32 19.21 3.33 -13.21
CA THR A 32 17.96 2.62 -13.49
C THR A 32 18.09 1.14 -13.12
N GLY A 33 19.21 0.50 -13.46
CA GLY A 33 19.49 -0.89 -13.08
C GLY A 33 19.51 -1.08 -11.56
N ARG A 34 20.16 -0.16 -10.82
CA ARG A 34 20.19 -0.22 -9.35
C ARG A 34 18.81 -0.04 -8.74
N PHE A 35 18.07 0.99 -9.15
CA PHE A 35 16.70 1.19 -8.68
C PHE A 35 15.83 -0.04 -8.97
N ARG A 36 15.96 -0.62 -10.17
CA ARG A 36 15.20 -1.80 -10.56
C ARG A 36 15.47 -3.01 -9.65
N ILE A 37 16.73 -3.26 -9.34
CA ILE A 37 17.14 -4.42 -8.52
C ILE A 37 16.72 -4.27 -7.06
N TYR A 38 16.93 -3.08 -6.48
CA TYR A 38 16.80 -2.88 -5.03
C TYR A 38 15.46 -2.28 -4.59
N VAL A 39 14.70 -1.66 -5.51
CA VAL A 39 13.44 -0.98 -5.19
C VAL A 39 12.30 -1.52 -6.05
N GLN A 40 12.39 -1.39 -7.37
CA GLN A 40 11.29 -1.76 -8.27
C GLN A 40 10.92 -3.25 -8.18
N GLY A 41 11.92 -4.14 -8.17
CA GLY A 41 11.67 -5.57 -8.02
C GLY A 41 11.01 -5.92 -6.68
N ALA A 42 11.33 -5.19 -5.60
CA ALA A 42 10.70 -5.39 -4.30
C ALA A 42 9.26 -4.86 -4.28
N LEU A 43 9.00 -3.72 -4.93
CA LEU A 43 7.65 -3.17 -5.16
C LEU A 43 6.77 -4.18 -5.94
N GLU A 44 7.28 -4.70 -7.06
CA GLU A 44 6.58 -5.66 -7.93
C GLU A 44 6.32 -7.01 -7.25
N GLN A 45 7.21 -7.46 -6.36
CA GLN A 45 7.09 -8.74 -5.65
C GLN A 45 6.32 -8.62 -4.32
N GLY A 46 5.93 -7.42 -3.91
CA GLY A 46 5.24 -7.17 -2.65
C GLY A 46 6.12 -7.32 -1.41
N PHE A 47 7.45 -7.19 -1.56
CA PHE A 47 8.43 -7.24 -0.47
C PHE A 47 8.66 -5.85 0.13
N TYR A 48 7.58 -5.24 0.62
CA TYR A 48 7.58 -3.84 1.03
C TYR A 48 8.52 -3.50 2.20
N HIS A 49 8.78 -4.47 3.06
CA HIS A 49 9.70 -4.36 4.20
C HIS A 49 11.14 -3.97 3.85
N ASN A 50 11.61 -4.19 2.61
CA ASN A 50 12.97 -3.85 2.18
C ASN A 50 13.05 -2.54 1.38
N ILE A 51 11.91 -1.91 1.11
CA ILE A 51 11.86 -0.76 0.19
C ILE A 51 12.49 0.48 0.83
N GLU A 52 12.28 0.70 2.12
CA GLU A 52 12.82 1.86 2.84
C GLU A 52 14.35 1.88 2.77
N ASP A 53 15.00 0.73 3.02
CA ASP A 53 16.45 0.57 2.92
C ASP A 53 16.93 0.76 1.47
N GLY A 54 16.23 0.15 0.50
CA GLY A 54 16.58 0.27 -0.92
C GLY A 54 16.49 1.70 -1.43
N ILE A 55 15.45 2.44 -1.04
CA ILE A 55 15.26 3.85 -1.39
C ILE A 55 16.29 4.72 -0.68
N SER A 56 16.55 4.49 0.61
CA SER A 56 17.56 5.23 1.37
C SER A 56 18.94 5.10 0.73
N GLN A 57 19.34 3.88 0.36
CA GLN A 57 20.61 3.64 -0.34
C GLN A 57 20.64 4.32 -1.72
N HIS A 58 19.50 4.34 -2.42
CA HIS A 58 19.39 5.03 -3.70
C HIS A 58 19.57 6.55 -3.54
N LEU A 59 18.94 7.14 -2.52
CA LEU A 59 19.05 8.56 -2.19
C LEU A 59 20.45 8.94 -1.69
N GLU A 60 21.12 8.09 -0.92
CA GLU A 60 22.52 8.32 -0.53
C GLU A 60 23.45 8.38 -1.75
N THR A 61 23.21 7.49 -2.72
CA THR A 61 24.05 7.38 -3.93
C THR A 61 23.75 8.50 -4.92
N TYR A 62 22.47 8.77 -5.19
CA TYR A 62 22.02 9.60 -6.29
C TYR A 62 21.34 10.91 -5.89
N ARG A 63 21.20 11.16 -4.58
CA ARG A 63 20.73 12.40 -3.92
C ARG A 63 19.26 12.78 -4.06
N PHE A 64 18.54 12.23 -5.02
CA PHE A 64 17.12 12.53 -5.26
C PHE A 64 16.46 11.34 -5.98
N LEU A 65 15.13 11.25 -5.98
CA LEU A 65 14.35 10.39 -6.86
C LEU A 65 13.93 11.13 -8.13
N ASN A 66 14.06 10.49 -9.29
CA ASN A 66 13.60 11.07 -10.55
C ASN A 66 12.11 10.78 -10.81
N THR A 67 11.55 11.36 -11.86
CA THR A 67 10.13 11.23 -12.19
C THR A 67 9.67 9.78 -12.38
N LEU A 68 10.46 8.93 -13.05
CA LEU A 68 10.10 7.53 -13.29
C LEU A 68 10.14 6.70 -12.00
N GLU A 69 11.09 6.99 -11.12
CA GLU A 69 11.23 6.33 -9.83
C GLU A 69 10.08 6.71 -8.88
N LEU A 70 9.66 7.98 -8.91
CA LEU A 70 8.48 8.46 -8.20
C LEU A 70 7.18 7.86 -8.77
N GLU A 71 7.07 7.75 -10.09
CA GLU A 71 5.94 7.10 -10.77
C GLU A 71 5.81 5.64 -10.34
N ALA A 72 6.91 4.87 -10.30
CA ALA A 72 6.90 3.49 -9.82
C ALA A 72 6.42 3.34 -8.36
N ILE A 73 6.79 4.30 -7.48
CA ILE A 73 6.27 4.34 -6.10
C ILE A 73 4.77 4.65 -6.11
N SER A 74 4.33 5.62 -6.92
CA SER A 74 2.92 6.00 -7.04
C SER A 74 2.05 4.86 -7.56
N ASP A 75 2.50 4.15 -8.59
CA ASP A 75 1.79 2.99 -9.16
C ASP A 75 1.62 1.88 -8.13
N THR A 76 2.63 1.69 -7.27
CA THR A 76 2.55 0.70 -6.20
C THR A 76 1.58 1.12 -5.10
N ILE A 77 1.52 2.41 -4.76
CA ILE A 77 0.50 2.94 -3.84
C ILE A 77 -0.89 2.67 -4.39
N ASN A 78 -1.14 2.99 -5.66
CA ASN A 78 -2.42 2.73 -6.32
C ASN A 78 -2.78 1.24 -6.30
N THR A 79 -1.83 0.37 -6.63
CA THR A 79 -2.02 -1.09 -6.59
C THR A 79 -2.41 -1.57 -5.18
N LEU A 80 -1.77 -1.04 -4.13
CA LEU A 80 -2.10 -1.40 -2.76
C LEU A 80 -3.49 -0.89 -2.34
N GLU A 81 -3.93 0.26 -2.86
CA GLU A 81 -5.26 0.80 -2.63
C GLU A 81 -6.34 -0.05 -3.30
N ASP A 82 -6.10 -0.52 -4.52
CA ASP A 82 -6.98 -1.46 -5.23
C ASP A 82 -7.09 -2.79 -4.46
N GLU A 83 -5.97 -3.33 -3.98
CA GLU A 83 -5.96 -4.54 -3.14
C GLU A 83 -6.73 -4.35 -1.82
N ILE A 84 -6.63 -3.17 -1.19
CA ILE A 84 -7.44 -2.82 -0.01
C ILE A 84 -8.93 -2.84 -0.36
N HIS A 85 -9.30 -2.29 -1.52
CA HIS A 85 -10.69 -2.28 -1.98
C HIS A 85 -11.24 -3.70 -2.17
N ASP A 86 -10.48 -4.58 -2.83
CA ASP A 86 -10.85 -5.98 -3.06
C ASP A 86 -10.97 -6.79 -1.75
N ILE A 87 -10.05 -6.54 -0.81
CA ILE A 87 -10.14 -7.12 0.53
C ILE A 87 -11.42 -6.65 1.22
N GLY A 88 -11.80 -5.37 1.08
CA GLY A 88 -13.01 -4.79 1.64
C GLY A 88 -14.27 -5.54 1.22
N VAL A 89 -14.39 -5.89 -0.07
CA VAL A 89 -15.52 -6.67 -0.60
C VAL A 89 -15.60 -8.05 0.07
N THR A 90 -14.48 -8.76 0.15
CA THR A 90 -14.43 -10.11 0.76
C THR A 90 -14.59 -10.10 2.28
N LEU A 91 -14.21 -8.98 2.92
CA LEU A 91 -14.37 -8.77 4.36
C LEU A 91 -15.86 -8.71 4.73
N SER A 92 -16.68 -8.04 3.91
CA SER A 92 -18.13 -7.93 4.12
C SER A 92 -18.79 -9.31 4.20
N GLU A 93 -18.51 -10.20 3.23
CA GLU A 93 -19.06 -11.57 3.24
C GLU A 93 -18.65 -12.35 4.50
N SER A 94 -17.41 -12.15 4.95
CA SER A 94 -16.91 -12.79 6.17
C SER A 94 -17.60 -12.25 7.42
N GLN A 95 -17.87 -10.94 7.46
CA GLN A 95 -18.61 -10.30 8.55
C GLN A 95 -20.06 -10.76 8.61
N ASP A 96 -20.75 -10.84 7.47
CA ASP A 96 -22.12 -11.34 7.38
C ASP A 96 -22.21 -12.78 7.92
N ALA A 97 -21.31 -13.67 7.47
CA ALA A 97 -21.26 -15.02 7.99
C ALA A 97 -20.97 -15.07 9.49
N ILE A 98 -20.11 -14.18 10.01
CA ILE A 98 -19.82 -14.11 11.45
C ILE A 98 -21.03 -13.63 12.25
N ALA A 99 -21.84 -12.71 11.71
CA ALA A 99 -23.00 -12.14 12.37
C ALA A 99 -24.22 -13.07 12.32
N TYR A 100 -24.54 -13.63 11.15
CA TYR A 100 -25.80 -14.37 10.93
C TYR A 100 -25.72 -15.85 11.27
N VAL A 101 -24.59 -16.52 11.02
CA VAL A 101 -24.47 -17.96 11.28
C VAL A 101 -24.74 -18.35 12.73
N PRO A 102 -24.33 -17.58 13.76
CA PRO A 102 -24.71 -17.84 15.14
C PRO A 102 -26.24 -17.86 15.38
N MET A 103 -27.01 -17.07 14.62
CA MET A 103 -28.47 -17.06 14.71
C MET A 103 -29.05 -18.36 14.14
N LEU A 104 -28.56 -18.80 12.98
CA LEU A 104 -28.96 -20.08 12.36
C LEU A 104 -28.65 -21.27 13.27
N LEU A 105 -27.49 -21.27 13.94
CA LEU A 105 -27.11 -22.32 14.89
C LEU A 105 -27.98 -22.40 16.15
N ARG A 106 -28.73 -21.34 16.45
CA ARG A 106 -29.71 -21.30 17.56
C ARG A 106 -31.13 -21.66 17.11
N SER A 107 -31.35 -21.75 15.79
CA SER A 107 -32.65 -22.10 15.25
C SER A 107 -33.04 -23.52 15.63
N ARG A 108 -34.34 -23.71 15.85
CA ARG A 108 -34.96 -25.04 16.04
C ARG A 108 -35.75 -25.48 14.80
N ASP A 109 -35.64 -24.73 13.72
CA ASP A 109 -36.30 -25.03 12.46
C ASP A 109 -35.80 -26.39 11.92
N PRO A 110 -36.71 -27.35 11.65
CA PRO A 110 -36.35 -28.68 11.17
C PRO A 110 -35.64 -28.66 9.81
N GLU A 111 -35.76 -27.60 9.02
CA GLU A 111 -35.02 -27.43 7.76
C GLU A 111 -33.58 -26.94 8.00
N VAL A 112 -33.34 -26.21 9.09
CA VAL A 112 -32.03 -25.59 9.40
C VAL A 112 -31.14 -26.52 10.23
N VAL A 113 -31.72 -27.26 11.18
CA VAL A 113 -31.00 -28.15 12.10
C VAL A 113 -30.08 -29.17 11.40
N PRO A 114 -30.50 -29.84 10.30
CA PRO A 114 -29.65 -30.77 9.57
C PRO A 114 -28.34 -30.14 9.05
N HIS A 115 -28.34 -28.83 8.80
CA HIS A 115 -27.21 -28.10 8.23
C HIS A 115 -26.27 -27.47 9.28
N HIS A 116 -26.50 -27.68 10.58
CA HIS A 116 -25.68 -27.09 11.65
C HIS A 116 -24.18 -27.35 11.53
N GLN A 117 -23.76 -28.52 11.04
CA GLN A 117 -22.33 -28.80 10.84
C GLN A 117 -21.72 -27.97 9.70
N LEU A 118 -22.48 -27.72 8.63
CA LEU A 118 -22.05 -26.84 7.53
C LEU A 118 -21.87 -25.41 8.04
N TYR A 119 -22.83 -24.90 8.78
CA TYR A 119 -22.78 -23.58 9.41
C TYR A 119 -21.59 -23.43 10.37
N LYS A 120 -21.31 -24.42 11.23
CA LYS A 120 -20.12 -24.40 12.10
C LYS A 120 -18.82 -24.31 11.30
N ARG A 121 -18.70 -25.07 10.20
CA ARG A 121 -17.53 -25.01 9.31
C ARG A 121 -17.40 -23.63 8.66
N GLN A 122 -18.50 -23.09 8.12
CA GLN A 122 -18.51 -21.77 7.50
C GLN A 122 -18.08 -20.69 8.49
N LEU A 123 -18.64 -20.68 9.71
CA LEU A 123 -18.27 -19.73 10.75
C LEU A 123 -16.78 -19.79 11.10
N LYS A 124 -16.18 -20.99 11.17
CA LYS A 124 -14.74 -21.15 11.40
C LYS A 124 -13.91 -20.59 10.25
N ILE A 125 -14.30 -20.86 9.01
CA ILE A 125 -13.62 -20.36 7.81
C ILE A 125 -13.71 -18.83 7.76
N SER A 126 -14.90 -18.26 7.90
CA SER A 126 -15.13 -16.80 7.85
C SER A 126 -14.35 -16.07 8.95
N ARG A 127 -14.31 -16.60 10.18
CA ARG A 127 -13.46 -16.02 11.26
C ARG A 127 -11.96 -16.04 10.91
N LYS A 128 -11.47 -17.11 10.29
CA LYS A 128 -10.08 -17.22 9.87
C LYS A 128 -9.77 -16.24 8.73
N LYS A 129 -10.65 -16.13 7.74
CA LYS A 129 -10.56 -15.17 6.63
C LYS A 129 -10.56 -13.73 7.16
N TYR A 130 -11.54 -13.37 7.99
CA TYR A 130 -11.65 -12.04 8.60
C TYR A 130 -10.37 -11.63 9.32
N LYS A 131 -9.84 -12.48 10.21
CA LYS A 131 -8.58 -12.20 10.93
C LYS A 131 -7.39 -12.03 9.98
N ARG A 132 -7.32 -12.83 8.92
CA ARG A 132 -6.26 -12.72 7.91
C ARG A 132 -6.36 -11.38 7.17
N PHE A 133 -7.55 -11.03 6.70
CA PHE A 133 -7.78 -9.79 5.96
C PHE A 133 -7.52 -8.55 6.80
N MET A 134 -7.97 -8.50 8.05
CA MET A 134 -7.66 -7.38 8.95
C MET A 134 -6.13 -7.17 9.10
N ARG A 135 -5.37 -8.25 9.29
CA ARG A 135 -3.90 -8.17 9.35
C ARG A 135 -3.28 -7.68 8.03
N THR A 136 -3.83 -8.11 6.90
CA THR A 136 -3.36 -7.65 5.59
C THR A 136 -3.66 -6.16 5.38
N LEU A 137 -4.86 -5.69 5.74
CA LEU A 137 -5.24 -4.29 5.68
C LEU A 137 -4.32 -3.42 6.55
N ASP A 138 -4.10 -3.82 7.80
CA ASP A 138 -3.18 -3.10 8.70
C ASP A 138 -1.77 -2.98 8.10
N ARG A 139 -1.28 -4.08 7.50
CA ARG A 139 0.00 -4.08 6.80
C ARG A 139 -0.02 -3.13 5.62
N TYR A 140 -0.98 -3.23 4.70
CA TYR A 140 -1.03 -2.37 3.51
C TYR A 140 -1.20 -0.89 3.84
N HIS A 141 -1.99 -0.53 4.85
CA HIS A 141 -2.07 0.84 5.32
C HIS A 141 -0.72 1.37 5.82
N LYS A 142 0.05 0.54 6.55
CA LYS A 142 1.40 0.90 7.00
C LYS A 142 2.34 1.11 5.81
N GLU A 143 2.32 0.20 4.84
CA GLU A 143 3.18 0.32 3.64
C GLU A 143 2.82 1.55 2.80
N ILE A 144 1.52 1.82 2.58
CA ILE A 144 1.05 3.04 1.90
C ILE A 144 1.52 4.28 2.65
N ALA A 145 1.40 4.32 3.98
CA ALA A 145 1.84 5.46 4.78
C ALA A 145 3.35 5.71 4.60
N ASN A 146 4.16 4.65 4.62
CA ASN A 146 5.60 4.73 4.39
C ASN A 146 5.93 5.24 2.98
N LEU A 147 5.35 4.63 1.94
CA LEU A 147 5.58 5.02 0.55
C LEU A 147 5.12 6.47 0.28
N ARG A 148 3.98 6.89 0.82
CA ARG A 148 3.50 8.27 0.71
C ARG A 148 4.41 9.27 1.42
N ALA A 149 5.00 8.90 2.56
CA ALA A 149 5.96 9.74 3.25
C ALA A 149 7.21 9.97 2.39
N ILE A 150 7.76 8.89 1.80
CA ILE A 150 8.88 8.96 0.86
C ILE A 150 8.53 9.82 -0.35
N HIS A 151 7.39 9.55 -0.99
CA HIS A 151 6.94 10.27 -2.18
C HIS A 151 6.71 11.77 -1.90
N SER A 152 6.30 12.14 -0.67
CA SER A 152 6.06 13.54 -0.30
C SER A 152 7.35 14.31 0.04
N GLN A 153 8.41 13.63 0.49
CA GLN A 153 9.71 14.26 0.81
C GLN A 153 10.54 14.60 -0.44
N GLU A 154 10.27 13.91 -1.55
CA GLU A 154 10.98 14.06 -2.82
C GLU A 154 10.21 14.89 -3.86
N ARG A 155 9.01 15.37 -3.51
CA ARG A 155 8.17 16.26 -4.31
C ARG A 155 8.40 17.71 -3.94
#